data_AF-A0A8J3V137-F1
#
_entry.id   AF-A0A8J3V137-F1
#
_cell.length_a   1.000
_cell.length_b   1.000
_cell.length_c   1.000
_cell.angle_alpha   90.00
_cell.angle_beta   90.00
_cell.angle_gamma   90.00
#
_symmetry.space_group_name_H-M   'P 1'
#
loop_
_entity.id
_entity.type
_entity.pdbx_description
1 polymer ?
#
loop_
_entity_poly.entity_id
_entity_poly.type
_entity_poly.pdbx_seq_one_letter_code
_entity_poly.pdbx_strand_id
1 'polypeptide(L)'
;MSDVVFTDAAIDDLRRIGPDAVPKVLKKILLLLENSEAGYPLGGELTGFRKLVVGRNTWRIVYRITEDKTVEICEIWAVGERADAEVYAEAQARVRAAGGSRPDVVRLGEVIDRLGGFTDHIRIDETPAREPVPDWLANRLIYTVGMAREDVAALDLEEAVDLWAEFRSKSR
;
A
#
# COMPACT_ATOMS: atom_id res chain seq x y z
N MET A 1 -24.46 -5.95 2.51
CA MET A 1 -23.45 -4.89 2.36
C MET A 1 -22.91 -4.65 3.74
N SER A 2 -21.64 -4.93 3.97
CA SER A 2 -21.00 -4.72 5.27
C SER A 2 -20.62 -3.25 5.42
N ASP A 3 -20.77 -2.69 6.61
CA ASP A 3 -20.22 -1.38 6.92
C ASP A 3 -18.71 -1.50 7.14
N VAL A 4 -17.95 -0.48 6.72
CA VAL A 4 -16.50 -0.41 6.95
C VAL A 4 -16.19 0.81 7.81
N VAL A 5 -15.47 0.56 8.89
CA VAL A 5 -15.00 1.59 9.82
C VAL A 5 -13.49 1.49 10.02
N PHE A 6 -12.87 2.59 10.41
CA PHE A 6 -11.44 2.71 10.62
C PHE A 6 -11.18 3.10 12.06
N THR A 7 -10.18 2.48 12.67
CA THR A 7 -9.57 3.02 13.89
C THR A 7 -8.76 4.27 13.56
N ASP A 8 -8.47 5.10 14.57
CA ASP A 8 -7.56 6.24 14.40
C ASP A 8 -6.18 5.80 13.90
N ALA A 9 -5.68 4.65 14.36
CA ALA A 9 -4.41 4.08 13.91
C ALA A 9 -4.42 3.80 12.39
N ALA A 10 -5.50 3.20 11.86
CA ALA A 10 -5.62 2.95 10.43
C ALA A 10 -5.71 4.25 9.61
N ILE A 11 -6.31 5.31 10.17
CA ILE A 11 -6.33 6.64 9.53
C ILE A 11 -4.91 7.24 9.47
N ASP A 12 -4.17 7.17 10.58
CA ASP A 12 -2.79 7.66 10.62
C ASP A 12 -1.87 6.87 9.69
N ASP A 13 -2.13 5.57 9.51
CA ASP A 13 -1.45 4.76 8.50
C ASP A 13 -1.73 5.26 7.09
N LEU A 14 -3.01 5.52 6.73
CA LEU A 14 -3.36 6.10 5.44
C LEU A 14 -2.63 7.44 5.18
N ARG A 15 -2.54 8.30 6.19
CA ARG A 15 -1.78 9.57 6.08
C ARG A 15 -0.31 9.31 5.80
N ARG A 16 0.29 8.32 6.47
CA ARG A 16 1.72 8.00 6.37
C ARG A 16 2.12 7.38 5.04
N ILE A 17 1.29 6.50 4.48
CA ILE A 17 1.60 5.83 3.19
C ILE A 17 1.50 6.79 1.99
N GLY A 18 0.84 7.95 2.17
CA GLY A 18 0.85 9.04 1.21
C GLY A 18 -0.11 8.88 0.02
N PRO A 19 -0.28 9.97 -0.76
CA PRO A 19 -1.34 10.10 -1.76
C PRO A 19 -1.24 9.10 -2.93
N ASP A 20 -0.08 8.52 -3.20
CA ASP A 20 0.10 7.54 -4.29
C ASP A 20 -0.33 6.12 -3.90
N ALA A 21 -0.29 5.80 -2.60
CA ALA A 21 -0.61 4.48 -2.07
C ALA A 21 -2.07 4.42 -1.58
N VAL A 22 -2.58 5.52 -0.99
CA VAL A 22 -3.94 5.61 -0.44
C VAL A 22 -5.02 5.15 -1.43
N PRO A 23 -5.08 5.61 -2.69
CA PRO A 23 -6.12 5.17 -3.63
C PRO A 23 -6.11 3.66 -3.89
N LYS A 24 -4.91 3.06 -3.93
CA LYS A 24 -4.75 1.60 -4.15
C LYS A 24 -5.26 0.81 -2.94
N VAL A 25 -4.98 1.30 -1.73
CA VAL A 25 -5.45 0.72 -0.47
C VAL A 25 -6.97 0.85 -0.35
N LEU A 26 -7.52 2.06 -0.51
CA LEU A 26 -8.97 2.30 -0.43
C LEU A 26 -9.75 1.47 -1.46
N LYS A 27 -9.23 1.36 -2.69
CA LYS A 27 -9.85 0.50 -3.71
C LYS A 27 -9.91 -0.98 -3.29
N LYS A 28 -8.92 -1.48 -2.54
CA LYS A 28 -8.97 -2.84 -2.00
C LYS A 28 -9.97 -2.95 -0.85
N ILE A 29 -10.09 -1.92 -0.01
CA ILE A 29 -11.06 -1.88 1.10
C ILE A 29 -12.50 -1.91 0.58
N LEU A 30 -12.78 -1.29 -0.57
CA LEU A 30 -14.11 -1.37 -1.19
C LEU A 30 -14.58 -2.81 -1.46
N LEU A 31 -13.66 -3.76 -1.69
CA LEU A 31 -14.01 -5.19 -1.83
C LEU A 31 -14.66 -5.75 -0.56
N LEU A 32 -14.35 -5.19 0.61
CA LEU A 32 -14.89 -5.65 1.90
C LEU A 32 -16.37 -5.27 2.10
N LEU A 33 -16.88 -4.28 1.37
CA LEU A 33 -18.30 -3.93 1.38
C LEU A 33 -19.17 -5.05 0.77
N GLU A 34 -18.61 -5.73 -0.23
CA GLU A 34 -19.24 -6.84 -0.96
C GLU A 34 -18.91 -8.20 -0.35
N ASN A 35 -17.64 -8.39 0.04
CA ASN A 35 -17.15 -9.62 0.64
C ASN A 35 -16.20 -9.31 1.80
N SER A 36 -16.76 -9.23 3.01
CA SER A 36 -16.01 -9.00 4.25
C SER A 36 -14.95 -10.08 4.52
N GLU A 37 -15.11 -11.29 3.98
CA GLU A 37 -14.17 -12.40 4.16
C GLU A 37 -13.05 -12.47 3.11
N ALA A 38 -12.96 -11.49 2.19
CA ALA A 38 -12.00 -11.52 1.08
C ALA A 38 -10.52 -11.58 1.49
N GLY A 39 -10.18 -11.21 2.72
CA GLY A 39 -8.84 -11.34 3.30
C GLY A 39 -8.54 -12.73 3.87
N TYR A 40 -7.26 -13.03 4.04
CA TYR A 40 -6.80 -14.29 4.63
C TYR A 40 -6.89 -14.24 6.16
N PRO A 41 -7.43 -15.26 6.83
CA PRO A 41 -7.46 -15.31 8.29
C PRO A 41 -6.04 -15.34 8.87
N LEU A 42 -5.84 -14.65 9.98
CA LEU A 42 -4.62 -14.68 10.78
C LEU A 42 -4.78 -15.70 11.92
N GLY A 43 -3.65 -16.26 12.38
CA GLY A 43 -3.60 -17.24 13.46
C GLY A 43 -2.86 -16.73 14.70
N GLY A 44 -2.81 -17.56 15.75
CA GLY A 44 -2.14 -17.24 17.00
C GLY A 44 -2.84 -16.10 17.76
N GLU A 45 -2.08 -15.15 18.27
CA GLU A 45 -2.59 -13.95 18.97
C GLU A 45 -3.48 -13.05 18.09
N LEU A 46 -3.42 -13.22 16.77
CA LEU A 46 -4.24 -12.47 15.80
C LEU A 46 -5.45 -13.29 15.30
N THR A 47 -5.83 -14.34 16.02
CA THR A 47 -7.05 -15.10 15.73
C THR A 47 -8.25 -14.16 15.81
N GLY A 48 -9.12 -14.20 14.79
CA GLY A 48 -10.26 -13.27 14.63
C GLY A 48 -9.96 -12.07 13.74
N PHE A 49 -8.69 -11.86 13.36
CA PHE A 49 -8.29 -10.87 12.38
C PHE A 49 -8.01 -11.52 11.02
N ARG A 50 -8.02 -10.68 9.98
CA ARG A 50 -7.79 -11.03 8.59
C ARG A 50 -6.83 -10.02 7.97
N LYS A 51 -6.08 -10.45 6.95
CA LYS A 51 -5.25 -9.56 6.14
C LYS A 51 -5.70 -9.51 4.68
N LEU A 52 -5.78 -8.31 4.13
CA LEU A 52 -5.82 -8.07 2.69
C LEU A 52 -4.47 -7.57 2.21
N VAL A 53 -4.09 -7.98 1.00
CA VAL A 53 -2.81 -7.61 0.40
C VAL A 53 -3.04 -6.70 -0.81
N VAL A 54 -2.27 -5.62 -0.90
CA VAL A 54 -2.40 -4.55 -1.90
C VAL A 54 -1.06 -4.25 -2.55
N GLY A 55 -1.09 -3.87 -3.83
CA GLY A 55 0.07 -3.37 -4.56
C GLY A 55 1.23 -4.35 -4.63
N ARG A 56 1.04 -5.52 -5.28
CA ARG A 56 2.09 -6.56 -5.43
C ARG A 56 2.76 -6.98 -4.10
N ASN A 57 1.96 -7.16 -3.06
CA ASN A 57 2.42 -7.48 -1.71
C ASN A 57 3.12 -6.35 -0.97
N THR A 58 3.13 -5.11 -1.48
CA THR A 58 3.72 -3.97 -0.79
C THR A 58 2.91 -3.52 0.42
N TRP A 59 1.59 -3.71 0.48
CA TRP A 59 0.80 -3.28 1.65
C TRP A 59 -0.09 -4.38 2.20
N ARG A 60 -0.30 -4.37 3.51
CA ARG A 60 -1.18 -5.27 4.25
C ARG A 60 -2.19 -4.47 5.05
N ILE A 61 -3.46 -4.74 4.84
CA ILE A 61 -4.57 -4.17 5.59
C ILE A 61 -5.00 -5.23 6.60
N VAL A 62 -4.85 -4.95 7.88
CA VAL A 62 -5.31 -5.82 8.97
C VAL A 62 -6.68 -5.33 9.43
N TYR A 63 -7.64 -6.25 9.46
CA TYR A 63 -9.02 -5.94 9.81
C TYR A 63 -9.67 -7.10 10.53
N ARG A 64 -10.80 -6.86 11.19
CA ARG A 64 -11.66 -7.91 11.76
C ARG A 64 -13.11 -7.71 11.32
N ILE A 65 -13.90 -8.77 11.46
CA ILE A 65 -15.35 -8.73 11.27
C ILE A 65 -15.96 -8.82 12.67
N THR A 66 -16.68 -7.79 13.08
CA THR A 66 -17.36 -7.73 14.38
C THR A 66 -18.67 -8.52 14.36
N GLU A 67 -19.28 -8.75 15.52
CA GLU A 67 -20.51 -9.55 15.65
C GLU A 67 -21.70 -8.99 14.85
N ASP A 68 -21.75 -7.67 14.68
CA ASP A 68 -22.74 -6.95 13.86
C ASP A 68 -22.41 -6.96 12.35
N LYS A 69 -21.40 -7.74 11.93
CA LYS A 69 -20.92 -7.86 10.54
C LYS A 69 -20.26 -6.61 9.97
N THR A 70 -19.88 -5.67 10.84
CA THR A 70 -19.06 -4.52 10.48
C THR A 70 -17.60 -4.97 10.26
N VAL A 71 -16.97 -4.40 9.25
CA VAL A 71 -15.55 -4.57 8.94
C VAL A 71 -14.80 -3.43 9.61
N GLU A 72 -14.01 -3.74 10.63
CA GLU A 72 -13.17 -2.76 11.33
C GLU A 72 -11.75 -2.87 10.78
N ILE A 73 -11.27 -1.82 10.10
CA ILE A 73 -9.89 -1.69 9.65
C ILE A 73 -9.06 -1.23 10.83
N CYS A 74 -8.16 -2.11 11.27
CA CYS A 74 -7.39 -1.89 12.49
C CYS A 74 -6.05 -1.20 12.18
N GLU A 75 -5.32 -1.67 11.17
CA GLU A 75 -4.00 -1.14 10.80
C GLU A 75 -3.66 -1.39 9.30
N ILE A 76 -2.79 -0.56 8.72
CA ILE A 76 -2.31 -0.67 7.33
C ILE A 76 -0.78 -0.54 7.30
N TRP A 77 -0.07 -1.59 6.84
CA TRP A 77 1.40 -1.64 6.89
C TRP A 77 2.03 -1.85 5.51
N ALA A 78 3.25 -1.33 5.33
CA ALA A 78 4.11 -1.67 4.19
C ALA A 78 4.87 -2.98 4.44
N VAL A 79 5.09 -3.76 3.40
CA VAL A 79 6.01 -4.89 3.35
C VAL A 79 7.30 -4.38 2.73
N GLY A 80 8.07 -3.66 3.54
CA GLY A 80 9.29 -2.96 3.13
C GLY A 80 9.50 -1.72 4.01
N GLU A 81 10.71 -1.61 4.58
CA GLU A 81 11.23 -0.57 5.50
C GLU A 81 11.07 -0.77 7.02
N ARG A 82 10.34 -1.79 7.50
CA ARG A 82 10.52 -2.28 8.89
C ARG A 82 10.67 -3.79 8.92
N ALA A 83 11.77 -4.24 9.51
CA ALA A 83 12.10 -5.65 9.72
C ALA A 83 10.95 -6.36 10.45
N ASP A 84 10.62 -7.57 9.99
CA ASP A 84 9.45 -8.41 10.30
C ASP A 84 9.12 -8.65 11.80
N ALA A 85 9.86 -8.12 12.76
CA ALA A 85 9.64 -8.33 14.20
C ALA A 85 9.08 -7.10 14.95
N GLU A 86 9.50 -5.88 14.59
CA GLU A 86 9.11 -4.67 15.31
C GLU A 86 7.64 -4.28 15.07
N VAL A 87 7.15 -4.54 13.86
CA VAL A 87 5.76 -4.25 13.46
C VAL A 87 4.77 -5.12 14.24
N TYR A 88 5.09 -6.39 14.47
CA TYR A 88 4.23 -7.26 15.28
C TYR A 88 4.29 -6.92 16.78
N ALA A 89 5.43 -6.46 17.29
CA ALA A 89 5.55 -6.01 18.67
C ALA A 89 4.77 -4.70 18.91
N GLU A 90 4.81 -3.77 17.96
CA GLU A 90 4.06 -2.51 18.01
C GLU A 90 2.54 -2.77 17.89
N ALA A 91 2.12 -3.64 16.97
CA ALA A 91 0.73 -4.06 16.84
C ALA A 91 0.22 -4.79 18.11
N GLN A 92 1.02 -5.69 18.69
CA GLN A 92 0.66 -6.35 19.95
C GLN A 92 0.56 -5.36 21.12
N ALA A 93 1.46 -4.37 21.20
CA ALA A 93 1.40 -3.34 22.24
C ALA A 93 0.14 -2.46 22.10
N ARG A 94 -0.24 -2.11 20.86
CA ARG A 94 -1.41 -1.27 20.57
C ARG A 94 -2.73 -2.01 20.75
N VAL A 95 -2.81 -3.28 20.36
CA VAL A 95 -3.96 -4.16 20.64
C VAL A 95 -4.15 -4.36 22.15
N ARG A 96 -3.07 -4.50 22.92
CA ARG A 96 -3.14 -4.56 24.39
C ARG A 96 -3.61 -3.24 25.01
N ALA A 97 -3.18 -2.10 24.47
CA ALA A 97 -3.63 -0.78 24.92
C ALA A 97 -5.11 -0.52 24.59
N ALA A 98 -5.62 -1.05 23.49
CA ALA A 98 -7.03 -0.98 23.11
C ALA A 98 -7.95 -1.95 23.89
N GLY A 99 -7.38 -2.84 24.73
CA GLY A 99 -8.10 -3.89 25.46
C GLY A 99 -9.07 -3.41 26.57
N GLY A 100 -9.37 -2.12 26.67
CA GLY A 100 -10.22 -1.57 27.75
C GLY A 100 -11.29 -0.56 27.33
N SER A 101 -11.33 -0.08 26.08
CA SER A 101 -12.34 0.87 25.61
C SER A 101 -12.51 0.75 24.11
N ARG A 102 -13.75 0.78 23.63
CA ARG A 102 -14.05 0.74 22.19
C ARG A 102 -13.34 1.93 21.54
N PRO A 103 -12.40 1.72 20.60
CA PRO A 103 -11.81 2.85 19.88
C PRO A 103 -12.91 3.59 19.13
N ASP A 104 -12.82 4.92 19.08
CA ASP A 104 -13.71 5.74 18.27
C ASP A 104 -13.53 5.31 16.80
N VAL A 105 -14.53 4.63 16.26
CA VAL A 105 -14.52 4.07 14.91
C VAL A 105 -15.09 5.07 13.91
N VAL A 106 -14.29 5.47 12.94
CA VAL A 106 -14.65 6.47 11.92
C VAL A 106 -15.14 5.75 10.66
N ARG A 107 -16.28 6.18 10.11
CA ARG A 107 -16.85 5.56 8.90
C ARG A 107 -16.01 5.83 7.66
N LEU A 108 -16.01 4.90 6.70
CA LEU A 108 -15.29 5.04 5.43
C LEU A 108 -15.55 6.38 4.71
N GLY A 109 -16.80 6.87 4.69
CA GLY A 109 -17.15 8.17 4.10
C GLY A 109 -16.42 9.34 4.78
N GLU A 110 -16.40 9.34 6.12
CA GLU A 110 -15.70 10.37 6.91
C GLU A 110 -14.17 10.30 6.73
N VAL A 111 -13.61 9.10 6.51
CA VAL A 111 -12.19 8.94 6.19
C VAL A 111 -11.86 9.54 4.82
N ILE A 112 -12.70 9.29 3.81
CA ILE A 112 -12.54 9.87 2.47
C ILE A 112 -12.60 11.41 2.55
N ASP A 113 -13.53 11.97 3.32
CA ASP A 113 -13.64 13.43 3.51
C ASP A 113 -12.41 14.00 4.23
N ARG A 114 -11.94 13.34 5.30
CA ARG A 114 -10.74 13.76 6.05
C ARG A 114 -9.47 13.71 5.19
N LEU A 115 -9.37 12.77 4.25
CA LEU A 115 -8.26 12.68 3.30
C LEU A 115 -8.42 13.67 2.13
N GLY A 116 -9.64 13.92 1.68
CA GLY A 116 -9.95 14.92 0.65
C GLY A 116 -9.66 16.35 1.09
N GLY A 117 -9.94 16.69 2.36
CA GLY A 117 -9.65 18.01 2.93
C GLY A 117 -8.15 18.36 3.02
N PHE A 118 -7.26 17.37 2.95
CA PHE A 118 -5.81 17.59 2.91
C PHE A 118 -5.30 18.09 1.55
N THR A 119 -6.12 18.06 0.49
CA THR A 119 -5.72 18.51 -0.84
C THR A 119 -5.57 20.03 -0.97
N ASP A 120 -6.13 20.82 -0.04
CA ASP A 120 -6.05 22.28 -0.08
C ASP A 120 -4.67 22.83 0.40
N HIS A 121 -3.83 21.97 0.99
CA HIS A 121 -2.49 22.34 1.48
C HIS A 121 -1.35 21.56 0.83
N ILE A 122 -1.68 20.55 0.02
CA ILE A 122 -0.67 19.80 -0.74
C ILE A 122 -0.66 20.41 -2.14
N ARG A 123 0.31 21.30 -2.40
CA ARG A 123 0.82 21.45 -3.78
C ARG A 123 1.28 20.05 -4.17
N ILE A 124 0.49 19.40 -5.01
CA ILE A 124 0.93 18.25 -5.78
C ILE A 124 2.04 18.83 -6.65
N ASP A 125 3.29 18.68 -6.23
CA ASP A 125 4.37 18.65 -7.19
C ASP A 125 4.05 17.42 -8.02
N GLU A 126 3.48 17.66 -9.21
CA GLU A 126 3.26 16.63 -10.20
C GLU A 126 4.59 15.91 -10.33
N THR A 127 4.65 14.62 -9.96
CA THR A 127 5.74 13.75 -10.36
C THR A 127 5.92 14.01 -11.86
N PRO A 128 7.06 14.60 -12.29
CA PRO A 128 7.20 14.99 -13.68
C PRO A 128 6.96 13.75 -14.51
N ALA A 129 6.11 13.87 -15.54
CA ALA A 129 5.80 12.77 -16.44
C ALA A 129 7.11 12.18 -16.96
N ARG A 130 7.53 11.04 -16.38
CA ARG A 130 8.79 10.40 -16.75
C ARG A 130 8.67 10.03 -18.22
N GLU A 131 9.58 10.57 -19.03
CA GLU A 131 9.58 10.30 -20.46
C GLU A 131 9.79 8.79 -20.65
N PRO A 132 8.85 8.09 -21.32
CA PRO A 132 8.94 6.65 -21.46
C PRO A 132 10.13 6.28 -22.33
N VAL A 133 10.83 5.20 -21.97
CA VAL A 133 11.95 4.66 -22.75
C VAL A 133 11.50 4.36 -24.19
N PRO A 134 12.12 4.97 -25.23
CA PRO A 134 11.79 4.71 -26.62
C PRO A 134 11.98 3.23 -26.99
N ASP A 135 11.10 2.71 -27.86
CA ASP A 135 11.08 1.29 -28.26
C ASP A 135 12.44 0.77 -28.73
N TRP A 136 13.20 1.59 -29.45
CA TRP A 136 14.52 1.18 -29.95
C TRP A 136 15.53 0.94 -28.80
N LEU A 137 15.47 1.72 -27.73
CA LEU A 137 16.36 1.61 -26.56
C LEU A 137 15.88 0.48 -25.66
N ALA A 138 14.57 0.38 -25.43
CA ALA A 138 13.97 -0.72 -24.69
C ALA A 138 14.34 -2.08 -25.31
N ASN A 139 14.24 -2.21 -26.63
CA ASN A 139 14.63 -3.43 -27.34
C ASN A 139 16.12 -3.76 -27.18
N ARG A 140 17.00 -2.75 -27.12
CA ARG A 140 18.44 -2.98 -26.90
C ARG A 140 18.71 -3.45 -25.47
N LEU A 141 18.08 -2.84 -24.47
CA LEU A 141 18.20 -3.27 -23.08
C LEU A 141 17.69 -4.71 -22.89
N ILE A 142 16.57 -5.06 -23.53
CA ILE A 142 16.01 -6.42 -23.44
C ILE A 142 16.89 -7.44 -24.15
N TYR A 143 17.18 -7.23 -25.43
CA TYR A 143 17.78 -8.27 -26.28
C TYR A 143 19.31 -8.25 -26.31
N THR A 144 19.95 -7.14 -25.94
CA THR A 144 21.42 -7.01 -25.95
C THR A 144 22.00 -7.02 -24.54
N VAL A 145 21.39 -6.27 -23.60
CA VAL A 145 21.82 -6.25 -22.19
C VAL A 145 21.23 -7.42 -21.41
N GLY A 146 20.08 -7.96 -21.86
CA GLY A 146 19.42 -9.11 -21.22
C GLY A 146 18.48 -8.72 -20.09
N MET A 147 18.05 -7.45 -20.01
CA MET A 147 17.11 -7.00 -18.98
C MET A 147 15.70 -7.55 -19.20
N ALA A 148 14.96 -7.78 -18.12
CA ALA A 148 13.56 -8.15 -18.22
C ALA A 148 12.72 -6.97 -18.73
N ARG A 149 11.63 -7.26 -19.45
CA ARG A 149 10.72 -6.22 -20.00
C ARG A 149 10.10 -5.37 -18.90
N GLU A 150 9.85 -5.97 -17.74
CA GLU A 150 9.26 -5.32 -16.57
C GLU A 150 10.25 -4.32 -15.94
N ASP A 151 11.53 -4.65 -15.90
CA ASP A 151 12.58 -3.78 -15.39
C ASP A 151 12.79 -2.58 -16.33
N VAL A 152 12.78 -2.81 -17.64
CA VAL A 152 12.90 -1.74 -18.64
C VAL A 152 11.71 -0.79 -18.63
N ALA A 153 10.50 -1.30 -18.35
CA ALA A 153 9.29 -0.48 -18.24
C ALA A 153 9.26 0.38 -16.96
N ALA A 154 10.14 0.10 -15.99
CA ALA A 154 10.26 0.86 -14.75
C ALA A 154 11.29 2.00 -14.83
N LEU A 155 12.16 2.00 -15.85
CA LEU A 155 13.18 3.03 -16.07
C LEU A 155 12.57 4.30 -16.66
N ASP A 156 13.16 5.45 -16.32
CA ASP A 156 13.04 6.63 -17.16
C ASP A 156 14.07 6.64 -18.30
N LEU A 157 13.93 7.60 -19.22
CA LEU A 157 14.81 7.73 -20.37
C LEU A 157 16.29 7.95 -19.97
N GLU A 158 16.56 8.72 -18.92
CA GLU A 158 17.94 9.04 -18.51
C GLU A 158 18.62 7.80 -17.94
N GLU A 159 17.94 7.08 -17.05
CA GLU A 159 18.40 5.80 -16.49
C GLU A 159 18.65 4.75 -17.58
N ALA A 160 17.75 4.67 -18.58
CA ALA A 160 17.89 3.75 -19.70
C ALA A 160 19.09 4.09 -20.60
N VAL A 161 19.39 5.38 -20.80
CA VAL A 161 20.56 5.85 -21.56
C VAL A 161 21.85 5.55 -20.81
N ASP A 162 21.89 5.78 -19.49
CA ASP A 162 23.06 5.52 -18.65
C ASP A 162 23.41 4.04 -18.59
N LEU A 163 22.41 3.16 -18.40
CA LEU A 163 22.61 1.71 -18.42
C LEU A 163 23.15 1.22 -19.77
N TRP A 164 22.66 1.79 -20.86
CA TRP A 164 23.16 1.48 -22.20
C TRP A 164 24.61 1.98 -22.39
N ALA A 165 24.93 3.20 -21.94
CA ALA A 165 26.28 3.75 -22.01
C ALA A 165 27.29 2.93 -21.18
N GLU A 166 26.90 2.53 -19.97
CA GLU A 166 27.71 1.69 -19.10
C GLU A 166 27.99 0.33 -19.74
N PHE A 167 26.96 -0.35 -20.28
CA PHE A 167 27.14 -1.62 -20.98
C PHE A 167 28.08 -1.49 -22.18
N ARG A 168 27.93 -0.43 -22.98
CA ARG A 168 28.80 -0.14 -24.14
C ARG A 168 30.24 0.17 -23.74
N SER A 169 30.45 0.76 -22.56
CA SER A 169 31.80 1.03 -22.02
C SER A 169 32.50 -0.24 -21.52
N LYS A 170 31.74 -1.20 -20.96
CA LYS A 170 32.24 -2.48 -20.44
C LYS A 170 32.46 -3.54 -21.52
N SER A 171 31.79 -3.41 -22.66
CA SER A 171 31.88 -4.33 -23.80
C SER A 171 33.03 -4.01 -24.77
N ARG A 172 33.98 -3.14 -24.37
CA ARG A 172 35.06 -2.62 -25.21
C ARG A 172 36.44 -3.06 -24.73
#